data_AF-A0A7R6P9E4-F1
#
_entry.id   AF-A0A7R6P9E4-F1
#
_cell.length_a   1.000
_cell.length_b   1.000
_cell.length_c   1.000
_cell.angle_alpha   90.00
_cell.angle_beta   90.00
_cell.angle_gamma   90.00
#
_symmetry.space_group_name_H-M   'P 1'
#
loop_
_entity.id
_entity.type
_entity.pdbx_description
1 polymer ?
#
loop_
_entity_poly.entity_id
_entity_poly.type
_entity_poly.pdbx_seq_one_letter_code
_entity_poly.pdbx_strand_id
1 'polypeptide(L)'
;MSSDKIISQLKSFATEQRRQTNEWFFKTGKGEYSEFDQFMGVRMPQIRQVAKQYFEGIAYAEIDKLIHHPIHEIRHCGLIILVNKYQSDDETSVFKYYLKNINSVNNWDLVDTTTPHIVGDYIYHHQDQLPLLFEFSKSNDLWEKRIAIVATFAFIKQGEFEPTFKIAKALLADTHDLIHKAIGWMLRGVYKKDHQATQLFLQENYKQLPRTTLRYAIERMTDNQRLLYFKGKF
;
A
#
# COMPACT_ATOMS: atom_id res chain seq x y z
N MET A 1 5.38 -5.22 -26.49
CA MET A 1 6.68 -5.02 -25.80
C MET A 1 7.01 -6.26 -24.97
N SER A 2 8.30 -6.57 -24.70
CA SER A 2 8.69 -7.79 -23.96
C SER A 2 9.24 -7.49 -22.57
N SER A 3 8.92 -8.36 -21.60
CA SER A 3 9.45 -8.36 -20.24
C SER A 3 10.98 -8.33 -20.20
N ASP A 4 11.65 -8.98 -21.15
CA ASP A 4 13.11 -9.09 -21.17
C ASP A 4 13.80 -7.74 -21.38
N LYS A 5 13.18 -6.86 -22.18
CA LYS A 5 13.68 -5.50 -22.39
C LYS A 5 13.57 -4.66 -21.11
N ILE A 6 12.45 -4.78 -20.41
CA ILE A 6 12.18 -4.09 -19.14
C ILE A 6 13.19 -4.54 -18.08
N ILE A 7 13.35 -5.87 -17.93
CA ILE A 7 14.29 -6.47 -16.98
C ILE A 7 15.73 -6.03 -17.30
N SER A 8 16.12 -6.05 -18.57
CA SER A 8 17.46 -5.61 -18.98
C SER A 8 17.71 -4.14 -18.68
N GLN A 9 16.73 -3.27 -18.91
CA GLN A 9 16.86 -1.85 -18.59
C GLN A 9 16.92 -1.62 -17.07
N LEU A 10 16.10 -2.30 -16.27
CA LEU A 10 16.21 -2.19 -14.81
C LEU A 10 17.58 -2.65 -14.31
N LYS A 11 18.09 -3.77 -14.83
CA LYS A 11 19.43 -4.28 -14.49
C LYS A 11 20.54 -3.27 -14.80
N SER A 12 20.40 -2.44 -15.84
CA SER A 12 21.38 -1.38 -16.15
C SER A 12 21.49 -0.29 -15.05
N PHE A 13 20.50 -0.18 -14.17
CA PHE A 13 20.49 0.74 -13.04
C PHE A 13 20.90 0.11 -11.70
N ALA A 14 21.04 -1.22 -11.66
CA ALA A 14 21.30 -1.98 -10.44
C ALA A 14 22.68 -1.69 -9.87
N THR A 15 22.78 -1.50 -8.55
CA THR A 15 24.07 -1.39 -7.85
C THR A 15 24.09 -2.20 -6.57
N GLU A 16 25.23 -2.83 -6.28
CA GLU A 16 25.42 -3.67 -5.08
C GLU A 16 25.19 -2.89 -3.78
N GLN A 17 25.70 -1.67 -3.69
CA GLN A 17 25.50 -0.80 -2.53
C GLN A 17 24.00 -0.54 -2.28
N ARG A 18 23.23 -0.31 -3.35
CA ARG A 18 21.79 -0.09 -3.24
C ARG A 18 21.06 -1.38 -2.87
N ARG A 19 21.48 -2.54 -3.41
CA ARG A 19 20.93 -3.85 -3.06
C ARG A 19 21.00 -4.09 -1.55
N GLN A 20 22.19 -3.95 -0.96
CA GLN A 20 22.40 -4.12 0.48
C GLN A 20 21.55 -3.15 1.31
N THR A 21 21.42 -1.90 0.86
CA THR A 21 20.56 -0.90 1.52
C THR A 21 19.09 -1.32 1.47
N ASN A 22 18.63 -1.83 0.33
CA ASN A 22 17.26 -2.30 0.15
C ASN A 22 16.99 -3.52 1.04
N GLU A 23 17.85 -4.53 1.05
CA GLU A 23 17.73 -5.74 1.88
C GLU A 23 17.61 -5.40 3.37
N TRP A 24 18.48 -4.52 3.88
CA TRP A 24 18.39 -4.03 5.26
C TRP A 24 17.08 -3.27 5.54
N PHE A 25 16.69 -2.37 4.64
CA PHE A 25 15.51 -1.54 4.81
C PHE A 25 14.21 -2.35 4.78
N PHE A 26 14.14 -3.32 3.86
CA PHE A 26 12.98 -4.18 3.67
C PHE A 26 12.91 -5.33 4.65
N LYS A 27 13.96 -5.57 5.45
CA LYS A 27 13.98 -6.60 6.50
C LYS A 27 13.91 -8.01 5.92
N THR A 28 14.94 -8.38 5.17
CA THR A 28 15.11 -9.72 4.57
C THR A 28 15.77 -10.73 5.52
N GLY A 29 15.89 -10.43 6.81
CA GLY A 29 16.40 -11.37 7.80
C GLY A 29 15.44 -12.53 8.07
N LYS A 30 15.96 -13.61 8.68
CA LYS A 30 15.16 -14.77 9.05
C LYS A 30 14.03 -14.40 10.03
N GLY A 31 12.80 -14.81 9.71
CA GLY A 31 11.60 -14.51 10.49
C GLY A 31 11.06 -13.09 10.29
N GLU A 32 11.67 -12.28 9.43
CA GLU A 32 11.16 -10.96 9.06
C GLU A 32 10.17 -11.06 7.89
N TYR A 33 9.35 -10.02 7.68
CA TYR A 33 8.23 -10.08 6.74
C TYR A 33 8.65 -10.23 5.26
N SER A 34 9.91 -9.94 4.92
CA SER A 34 10.44 -10.08 3.57
C SER A 34 11.63 -11.05 3.50
N GLU A 35 11.70 -12.04 4.39
CA GLU A 35 12.80 -13.04 4.46
C GLU A 35 13.21 -13.61 3.08
N PHE A 36 12.23 -13.84 2.19
CA PHE A 36 12.44 -14.46 0.89
C PHE A 36 12.50 -13.47 -0.28
N ASP A 37 12.37 -12.17 -0.03
CA ASP A 37 12.49 -11.16 -1.08
C ASP A 37 13.94 -11.01 -1.53
N GLN A 38 14.16 -10.96 -2.85
CA GLN A 38 15.47 -10.74 -3.46
C GLN A 38 15.50 -9.35 -4.08
N PHE A 39 16.59 -8.61 -3.90
CA PHE A 39 16.76 -7.27 -4.45
C PHE A 39 17.90 -7.23 -5.46
N MET A 40 17.82 -6.35 -6.44
CA MET A 40 18.92 -6.06 -7.36
C MET A 40 19.52 -4.66 -7.16
N GLY A 41 18.89 -3.81 -6.36
CA GLY A 41 19.44 -2.51 -6.00
C GLY A 41 19.10 -1.41 -7.01
N VAL A 42 17.85 -1.30 -7.43
CA VAL A 42 17.36 -0.21 -8.29
C VAL A 42 16.58 0.80 -7.46
N ARG A 43 16.68 2.09 -7.79
CA ARG A 43 15.98 3.16 -7.05
C ARG A 43 14.58 3.39 -7.62
N MET A 44 13.64 3.73 -6.74
CA MET A 44 12.24 4.00 -7.13
C MET A 44 12.04 4.95 -8.31
N PRO A 45 12.79 6.07 -8.46
CA PRO A 45 12.64 6.93 -9.64
C PRO A 45 12.95 6.20 -10.96
N GLN A 46 13.95 5.32 -10.96
CA GLN A 46 14.32 4.53 -12.14
C GLN A 46 13.26 3.46 -12.43
N ILE A 47 12.72 2.80 -11.40
CA ILE A 47 11.61 1.83 -11.55
C ILE A 47 10.39 2.52 -12.19
N ARG A 48 10.01 3.70 -11.69
CA ARG A 48 8.88 4.49 -12.25
C ARG A 48 9.16 4.96 -13.67
N GLN A 49 10.39 5.39 -13.96
CA GLN A 49 10.80 5.79 -15.31
C GLN A 49 10.63 4.62 -16.29
N VAL A 50 11.16 3.44 -15.96
CA VAL A 50 11.01 2.25 -16.80
C VAL A 50 9.54 1.87 -16.95
N ALA A 51 8.79 1.81 -15.84
CA ALA A 51 7.37 1.49 -15.91
C ALA A 51 6.58 2.46 -16.80
N LYS A 52 6.89 3.76 -16.75
CA LYS A 52 6.25 4.77 -17.61
C LYS A 52 6.69 4.68 -19.08
N GLN A 53 7.89 4.20 -19.34
CA GLN A 53 8.39 4.01 -20.70
C GLN A 53 7.75 2.80 -21.41
N TYR A 54 7.37 1.75 -20.68
CA TYR A 54 6.96 0.47 -21.27
C TYR A 54 5.51 0.04 -21.00
N PHE A 55 4.67 0.86 -20.37
CA PHE A 55 3.29 0.46 -20.07
C PHE A 55 2.37 0.42 -21.31
N GLU A 56 2.67 1.22 -22.33
CA GLU A 56 1.85 1.29 -23.55
C GLU A 56 2.06 0.03 -24.42
N GLY A 57 0.99 -0.68 -24.74
CA GLY A 57 1.05 -1.84 -25.63
C GLY A 57 1.79 -3.07 -25.09
N ILE A 58 2.11 -3.12 -23.79
CA ILE A 58 2.55 -4.37 -23.14
C ILE A 58 1.35 -5.26 -22.84
N ALA A 59 1.47 -6.54 -23.19
CA ALA A 59 0.42 -7.54 -22.95
C ALA A 59 0.45 -8.03 -21.50
N TYR A 60 -0.71 -8.42 -20.96
CA TYR A 60 -0.80 -9.00 -19.61
C TYR A 60 0.11 -10.22 -19.42
N ALA A 61 0.30 -11.05 -20.44
CA ALA A 61 1.22 -12.20 -20.39
C ALA A 61 2.70 -11.78 -20.13
N GLU A 62 3.10 -10.59 -20.56
CA GLU A 62 4.44 -10.06 -20.27
C GLU A 62 4.50 -9.38 -18.90
N ILE A 63 3.41 -8.76 -18.44
CA ILE A 63 3.30 -8.23 -17.08
C ILE A 63 3.35 -9.37 -16.06
N ASP A 64 2.71 -10.50 -16.35
CA ASP A 64 2.69 -11.70 -15.51
C ASP A 64 4.11 -12.18 -15.18
N LYS A 65 5.00 -12.20 -16.17
CA LYS A 65 6.42 -12.52 -16.00
C LYS A 65 7.14 -11.55 -15.06
N LEU A 66 6.73 -10.27 -15.03
CA LEU A 66 7.35 -9.26 -14.17
C LEU A 66 6.86 -9.38 -12.72
N ILE A 67 5.55 -9.46 -12.50
CA ILE A 67 4.97 -9.47 -11.15
C ILE A 67 5.28 -10.78 -10.38
N HIS A 68 5.51 -11.88 -11.09
CA HIS A 68 5.92 -13.16 -10.52
C HIS A 68 7.45 -13.37 -10.50
N HIS A 69 8.23 -12.36 -10.89
CA HIS A 69 9.69 -12.46 -10.89
C HIS A 69 10.23 -12.51 -9.45
N PRO A 70 11.29 -13.28 -9.13
CA PRO A 70 11.85 -13.36 -7.77
C PRO A 70 12.43 -12.04 -7.25
N ILE A 71 12.93 -11.18 -8.15
CA ILE A 71 13.51 -9.88 -7.79
C ILE A 71 12.43 -8.82 -7.57
N HIS A 72 12.41 -8.26 -6.36
CA HIS A 72 11.44 -7.30 -5.86
C HIS A 72 11.29 -6.08 -6.79
N GLU A 73 12.38 -5.44 -7.23
CA GLU A 73 12.26 -4.24 -8.08
C GLU A 73 11.68 -4.54 -9.48
N ILE A 74 11.78 -5.79 -9.97
CA ILE A 74 11.12 -6.22 -11.21
C ILE A 74 9.61 -6.37 -10.99
N ARG A 75 9.21 -7.01 -9.88
CA ARG A 75 7.79 -7.11 -9.50
C ARG A 75 7.16 -5.72 -9.36
N HIS A 76 7.86 -4.83 -8.66
CA HIS A 76 7.39 -3.46 -8.44
C HIS A 76 7.21 -2.69 -9.74
N CYS A 77 8.13 -2.86 -10.69
CA CYS A 77 7.99 -2.29 -12.02
C CYS A 77 6.74 -2.81 -12.74
N GLY A 78 6.50 -4.13 -12.72
CA GLY A 78 5.29 -4.74 -13.29
C GLY A 78 4.00 -4.22 -12.67
N LEU A 79 3.96 -4.05 -11.35
CA LEU A 79 2.81 -3.49 -10.65
C LEU A 79 2.60 -1.99 -10.94
N ILE A 80 3.67 -1.20 -11.10
CA ILE A 80 3.55 0.22 -11.51
C ILE A 80 3.11 0.33 -12.98
N ILE A 81 3.50 -0.62 -13.85
CA ILE A 81 2.97 -0.72 -15.20
C ILE A 81 1.45 -0.90 -15.16
N LEU A 82 0.92 -1.76 -14.27
CA LEU A 82 -0.53 -1.89 -14.09
C LEU A 82 -1.17 -0.57 -13.65
N VAL A 83 -0.57 0.17 -12.73
CA VAL A 83 -1.06 1.50 -12.33
C VAL A 83 -1.12 2.45 -13.52
N ASN A 84 -0.07 2.50 -14.34
CA ASN A 84 -0.05 3.35 -15.53
C ASN A 84 -1.09 2.91 -16.57
N LYS A 85 -1.31 1.61 -16.74
CA LYS A 85 -2.36 1.07 -17.61
C LYS A 85 -3.75 1.41 -17.11
N TYR A 86 -4.01 1.28 -15.80
CA TYR A 86 -5.29 1.66 -15.20
C TYR A 86 -5.66 3.11 -15.54
N GLN A 87 -4.70 4.02 -15.44
CA GLN A 87 -4.91 5.45 -15.72
C GLN A 87 -5.05 5.80 -17.21
N SER A 88 -4.79 4.87 -18.12
CA SER A 88 -4.69 5.15 -19.57
C SER A 88 -5.60 4.29 -20.44
N ASP A 89 -6.33 3.32 -19.86
CA ASP A 89 -6.96 2.21 -20.58
C ASP A 89 -8.16 1.65 -19.77
N ASP A 90 -8.62 0.42 -20.07
CA ASP A 90 -9.70 -0.29 -19.37
C ASP A 90 -9.39 -0.60 -17.88
N GLU A 91 -9.87 0.29 -17.01
CA GLU A 91 -9.84 0.19 -15.54
C GLU A 91 -10.39 -1.14 -15.01
N THR A 92 -11.48 -1.65 -15.59
CA THR A 92 -12.14 -2.90 -15.14
C THR A 92 -11.26 -4.11 -15.39
N SER A 93 -10.63 -4.18 -16.57
CA SER A 93 -9.71 -5.27 -16.89
C SER A 93 -8.48 -5.25 -15.97
N VAL A 94 -7.92 -4.06 -15.68
CA VAL A 94 -6.78 -3.94 -14.78
C VAL A 94 -7.15 -4.31 -13.34
N PHE A 95 -8.31 -3.85 -12.84
CA PHE A 95 -8.81 -4.22 -11.52
C PHE A 95 -8.98 -5.73 -11.36
N LYS A 96 -9.65 -6.38 -12.33
CA LYS A 96 -9.84 -7.85 -12.33
C LYS A 96 -8.50 -8.59 -12.39
N TYR A 97 -7.57 -8.12 -13.22
CA TYR A 97 -6.23 -8.69 -13.29
C TYR A 97 -5.47 -8.55 -11.97
N TYR A 98 -5.54 -7.37 -11.34
CA TYR A 98 -4.91 -7.11 -10.05
C TYR A 98 -5.42 -8.06 -8.97
N LEU A 99 -6.75 -8.20 -8.84
CA LEU A 99 -7.36 -9.10 -7.86
C LEU A 99 -6.99 -10.57 -8.12
N LYS A 100 -6.98 -11.00 -9.39
CA LYS A 100 -6.55 -12.36 -9.75
C LYS A 100 -5.12 -12.67 -9.30
N ASN A 101 -4.26 -11.64 -9.25
CA ASN A 101 -2.84 -11.77 -8.91
C ASN A 101 -2.51 -11.12 -7.56
N ILE A 102 -3.48 -10.99 -6.64
CA ILE A 102 -3.31 -10.29 -5.37
C ILE A 102 -2.15 -10.82 -4.52
N ASN A 103 -1.87 -12.13 -4.61
CA ASN A 103 -0.75 -12.80 -3.92
C ASN A 103 0.63 -12.29 -4.36
N SER A 104 0.76 -11.65 -5.54
CA SER A 104 1.99 -11.01 -5.99
C SER A 104 2.24 -9.64 -5.33
N VAL A 105 1.22 -9.08 -4.66
CA VAL A 105 1.28 -7.79 -3.97
C VAL A 105 1.54 -8.01 -2.48
N ASN A 106 2.67 -8.68 -2.20
CA ASN A 106 2.99 -9.25 -0.90
C ASN A 106 4.11 -8.52 -0.15
N ASN A 107 4.16 -7.19 -0.30
CA ASN A 107 5.03 -6.31 0.48
C ASN A 107 4.34 -4.96 0.66
N TRP A 108 4.65 -4.24 1.73
CA TRP A 108 3.95 -3.01 2.10
C TRP A 108 4.10 -1.93 1.02
N ASP A 109 5.26 -1.85 0.36
CA ASP A 109 5.53 -0.84 -0.66
C ASP A 109 4.84 -1.16 -1.98
N LEU A 110 4.69 -2.45 -2.32
CA LEU A 110 3.90 -2.91 -3.46
C LEU A 110 2.42 -2.55 -3.27
N VAL A 111 1.86 -2.82 -2.08
CA VAL A 111 0.50 -2.42 -1.69
C VAL A 111 0.36 -0.91 -1.74
N ASP A 112 1.20 -0.17 -0.99
CA ASP A 112 1.09 1.28 -0.84
C ASP A 112 1.25 2.04 -2.17
N THR A 113 2.05 1.49 -3.10
CA THR A 113 2.27 2.09 -4.42
C THR A 113 1.11 1.87 -5.39
N THR A 114 0.35 0.79 -5.24
CA THR A 114 -0.61 0.36 -6.28
C THR A 114 -2.06 0.40 -5.83
N THR A 115 -2.33 -0.05 -4.61
CA THR A 115 -3.69 -0.22 -4.09
C THR A 115 -4.50 1.06 -4.11
N PRO A 116 -4.00 2.25 -3.69
CA PRO A 116 -4.81 3.48 -3.75
C PRO A 116 -5.22 3.90 -5.16
N HIS A 117 -4.47 3.46 -6.18
CA HIS A 117 -4.63 3.89 -7.56
C HIS A 117 -5.42 2.90 -8.42
N ILE A 118 -5.51 1.65 -8.01
CA ILE A 118 -6.24 0.60 -8.73
C ILE A 118 -7.45 0.19 -7.88
N VAL A 119 -7.24 -0.53 -6.79
CA VAL A 119 -8.32 -1.07 -5.96
C VAL A 119 -9.14 0.03 -5.31
N GLY A 120 -8.48 1.01 -4.69
CA GLY A 120 -9.16 2.11 -4.01
C GLY A 120 -9.98 2.97 -4.95
N ASP A 121 -9.36 3.36 -6.07
CA ASP A 121 -10.01 4.19 -7.10
C ASP A 121 -11.19 3.46 -7.76
N TYR A 122 -10.98 2.19 -8.16
CA TYR A 122 -12.02 1.41 -8.81
C TYR A 122 -13.25 1.22 -7.91
N ILE A 123 -13.04 0.82 -6.65
CA ILE A 123 -14.13 0.59 -5.71
C ILE A 123 -14.84 1.90 -5.34
N TYR A 124 -14.11 3.02 -5.30
CA TYR A 124 -14.74 4.33 -5.10
C TYR A 124 -15.76 4.65 -6.21
N HIS A 125 -15.46 4.29 -7.47
CA HIS A 125 -16.36 4.45 -8.60
C HIS A 125 -17.37 3.30 -8.78
N HIS A 126 -17.15 2.15 -8.14
CA HIS A 126 -17.99 0.95 -8.20
C HIS A 126 -18.32 0.47 -6.79
N GLN A 127 -19.20 1.19 -6.11
CA GLN A 127 -19.52 0.99 -4.68
C GLN A 127 -20.12 -0.39 -4.37
N ASP A 128 -20.65 -1.11 -5.36
CA ASP A 128 -21.06 -2.51 -5.23
C ASP A 128 -19.90 -3.44 -4.86
N GLN A 129 -18.65 -3.03 -5.13
CA GLN A 129 -17.44 -3.75 -4.78
C GLN A 129 -16.90 -3.41 -3.38
N LEU A 130 -17.44 -2.40 -2.69
CA LEU A 130 -16.98 -2.00 -1.35
C LEU A 130 -16.98 -3.14 -0.31
N PRO A 131 -17.93 -4.09 -0.31
CA PRO A 131 -17.88 -5.28 0.55
C PRO A 131 -16.55 -6.03 0.51
N LEU A 132 -15.84 -6.03 -0.62
CA LEU A 132 -14.54 -6.69 -0.79
C LEU A 132 -13.49 -6.15 0.20
N LEU A 133 -13.46 -4.83 0.45
CA LEU A 133 -12.51 -4.25 1.40
C LEU A 133 -12.80 -4.71 2.83
N PHE A 134 -14.08 -4.90 3.18
CA PHE A 134 -14.46 -5.44 4.48
C PHE A 134 -14.12 -6.93 4.61
N GLU A 135 -14.23 -7.70 3.54
CA GLU A 135 -13.78 -9.10 3.50
C GLU A 135 -12.27 -9.19 3.71
N PHE A 136 -11.47 -8.41 2.97
CA PHE A 136 -10.02 -8.34 3.14
C PHE A 136 -9.61 -7.92 4.55
N SER A 137 -10.34 -7.01 5.19
CA SER A 137 -10.06 -6.61 6.58
C SER A 137 -10.23 -7.75 7.60
N LYS A 138 -10.98 -8.81 7.25
CA LYS A 138 -11.22 -9.99 8.09
C LYS A 138 -10.35 -11.19 7.69
N SER A 139 -9.57 -11.08 6.63
CA SER A 139 -8.68 -12.15 6.17
C SER A 139 -7.63 -12.49 7.23
N ASN A 140 -7.00 -13.65 7.11
CA ASN A 140 -5.79 -13.96 7.88
C ASN A 140 -4.52 -13.45 7.18
N ASP A 141 -4.62 -13.09 5.90
CA ASP A 141 -3.50 -12.57 5.13
C ASP A 141 -3.16 -11.12 5.50
N LEU A 142 -1.87 -10.88 5.76
CA LEU A 142 -1.37 -9.57 6.16
C LEU A 142 -1.58 -8.51 5.06
N TRP A 143 -1.38 -8.89 3.80
CA TRP A 143 -1.40 -7.98 2.67
C TRP A 143 -2.81 -7.65 2.25
N GLU A 144 -3.75 -8.60 2.31
CA GLU A 144 -5.18 -8.33 2.13
C GLU A 144 -5.68 -7.31 3.16
N LYS A 145 -5.37 -7.50 4.46
CA LYS A 145 -5.72 -6.50 5.49
C LYS A 145 -5.12 -5.13 5.20
N ARG A 146 -3.87 -5.08 4.73
CA ARG A 146 -3.21 -3.82 4.37
C ARG A 146 -3.91 -3.18 3.16
N ILE A 147 -4.26 -3.97 2.15
CA ILE A 147 -5.00 -3.55 0.96
C ILE A 147 -6.33 -2.94 1.39
N ALA A 148 -7.07 -3.60 2.30
CA ALA A 148 -8.34 -3.12 2.82
C ALA A 148 -8.27 -1.68 3.33
N ILE A 149 -7.31 -1.41 4.22
CA ILE A 149 -7.18 -0.08 4.83
C ILE A 149 -6.56 0.94 3.87
N VAL A 150 -5.53 0.56 3.09
CA VAL A 150 -4.81 1.47 2.18
C VAL A 150 -5.67 1.87 0.97
N ALA A 151 -6.55 1.00 0.49
CA ALA A 151 -7.52 1.32 -0.57
C ALA A 151 -8.40 2.51 -0.19
N THR A 152 -8.73 2.67 1.10
CA THR A 152 -9.55 3.79 1.58
C THR A 152 -8.89 5.15 1.38
N PHE A 153 -7.60 5.22 1.04
CA PHE A 153 -6.95 6.48 0.69
C PHE A 153 -7.63 7.20 -0.49
N ALA A 154 -8.24 6.46 -1.43
CA ALA A 154 -9.04 7.05 -2.50
C ALA A 154 -10.26 7.80 -1.96
N PHE A 155 -10.99 7.20 -1.02
CA PHE A 155 -12.16 7.78 -0.35
C PHE A 155 -11.79 9.01 0.49
N ILE A 156 -10.70 8.92 1.25
CA ILE A 156 -10.19 10.05 2.07
C ILE A 156 -9.91 11.29 1.21
N LYS A 157 -9.37 11.11 -0.01
CA LYS A 157 -9.11 12.24 -0.91
C LYS A 157 -10.39 12.98 -1.28
N GLN A 158 -11.51 12.26 -1.37
CA GLN A 158 -12.83 12.75 -1.74
C GLN A 158 -13.65 13.23 -0.53
N GLY A 159 -13.12 13.12 0.69
CA GLY A 159 -13.80 13.53 1.91
C GLY A 159 -14.72 12.46 2.51
N GLU A 160 -14.65 11.23 2.01
CA GLU A 160 -15.39 10.09 2.54
C GLU A 160 -14.51 9.29 3.51
N PHE A 161 -14.85 9.31 4.79
CA PHE A 161 -14.01 8.72 5.85
C PHE A 161 -14.61 7.45 6.47
N GLU A 162 -15.88 7.17 6.20
CA GLU A 162 -16.63 6.12 6.86
C GLU A 162 -16.04 4.72 6.61
N PRO A 163 -15.66 4.34 5.36
CA PRO A 163 -14.96 3.08 5.12
C PRO A 163 -13.63 3.00 5.87
N THR A 164 -12.86 4.09 5.91
CA THR A 164 -11.59 4.16 6.64
C THR A 164 -11.80 3.88 8.12
N PHE A 165 -12.77 4.54 8.77
CA PHE A 165 -13.01 4.35 10.19
C PHE A 165 -13.52 2.95 10.53
N LYS A 166 -14.43 2.39 9.72
CA LYS A 166 -14.92 1.02 9.92
C LYS A 166 -13.78 -0.02 9.81
N ILE A 167 -12.98 0.06 8.75
CA ILE A 167 -11.87 -0.88 8.54
C ILE A 167 -10.78 -0.66 9.61
N ALA A 168 -10.43 0.58 9.92
CA ALA A 168 -9.49 0.91 10.98
C ALA A 168 -9.92 0.29 12.31
N LYS A 169 -11.20 0.45 12.70
CA LYS A 169 -11.76 -0.10 13.93
C LYS A 169 -11.67 -1.63 13.97
N ALA A 170 -12.01 -2.29 12.87
CA ALA A 170 -11.93 -3.75 12.75
C ALA A 170 -10.49 -4.28 12.91
N LEU A 171 -9.49 -3.49 12.49
CA LEU A 171 -8.07 -3.86 12.51
C LEU A 171 -7.30 -3.36 13.74
N LEU A 172 -7.93 -2.67 14.71
CA LEU A 172 -7.23 -2.16 15.89
C LEU A 172 -6.63 -3.26 16.77
N ALA A 173 -7.24 -4.45 16.76
CA ALA A 173 -6.78 -5.61 17.52
C ALA A 173 -5.78 -6.50 16.75
N ASP A 174 -5.34 -6.09 15.55
CA ASP A 174 -4.33 -6.82 14.81
C ASP A 174 -3.00 -6.86 15.60
N THR A 175 -2.16 -7.84 15.32
CA THR A 175 -0.87 -8.00 16.00
C THR A 175 0.30 -7.45 15.19
N HIS A 176 0.11 -7.24 13.88
CA HIS A 176 1.17 -6.82 12.98
C HIS A 176 1.36 -5.30 13.00
N ASP A 177 2.58 -4.88 13.31
CA ASP A 177 2.98 -3.46 13.30
C ASP A 177 2.77 -2.79 11.93
N LEU A 178 2.89 -3.54 10.82
CA LEU A 178 2.61 -3.03 9.48
C LEU A 178 1.15 -2.60 9.30
N ILE A 179 0.19 -3.32 9.89
CA ILE A 179 -1.23 -2.94 9.86
C ILE A 179 -1.45 -1.69 10.69
N HIS A 180 -0.87 -1.62 11.89
CA HIS A 180 -0.96 -0.42 12.75
C HIS A 180 -0.39 0.84 12.09
N LYS A 181 0.71 0.71 11.36
CA LYS A 181 1.27 1.80 10.53
C LYS A 181 0.32 2.24 9.43
N ALA A 182 -0.34 1.29 8.75
CA ALA A 182 -1.29 1.61 7.69
C ALA A 182 -2.53 2.33 8.24
N ILE A 183 -3.10 1.84 9.35
CA ILE A 183 -4.21 2.51 10.04
C ILE A 183 -3.82 3.93 10.44
N GLY A 184 -2.67 4.08 11.12
CA GLY A 184 -2.20 5.39 11.55
C GLY A 184 -1.94 6.34 10.37
N TRP A 185 -1.43 5.83 9.24
CA TRP A 185 -1.27 6.61 8.02
C TRP A 185 -2.63 7.07 7.46
N MET A 186 -3.63 6.19 7.37
CA MET A 186 -4.95 6.56 6.88
C MET A 186 -5.64 7.57 7.81
N LEU A 187 -5.57 7.39 9.13
CA LEU A 187 -6.09 8.36 10.10
C LEU A 187 -5.37 9.71 10.00
N ARG A 188 -4.05 9.72 9.79
CA ARG A 188 -3.30 10.96 9.48
C ARG A 188 -3.77 11.60 8.17
N GLY A 189 -4.17 10.78 7.20
CA GLY A 189 -4.79 11.21 5.94
C GLY A 189 -6.12 11.92 6.18
N VAL A 190 -7.01 11.30 6.96
CA VAL A 190 -8.29 11.90 7.38
C VAL A 190 -8.02 13.19 8.15
N TYR A 191 -7.07 13.20 9.10
CA TYR A 191 -6.75 14.39 9.89
C TYR A 191 -6.43 15.59 9.00
N LYS A 192 -5.67 15.41 7.91
CA LYS A 192 -5.35 16.51 6.99
C LYS A 192 -6.57 17.12 6.29
N LYS A 193 -7.70 16.42 6.25
CA LYS A 193 -8.95 16.84 5.61
C LYS A 193 -9.98 17.29 6.65
N ASP A 194 -10.11 16.50 7.72
CA ASP A 194 -11.00 16.75 8.84
C ASP A 194 -10.30 16.32 10.15
N HIS A 195 -9.81 17.33 10.86
CA HIS A 195 -9.17 17.15 12.16
C HIS A 195 -10.13 16.61 13.22
N GLN A 196 -11.39 17.07 13.23
CA GLN A 196 -12.36 16.72 14.26
C GLN A 196 -12.78 15.26 14.14
N ALA A 197 -13.07 14.80 12.92
CA ALA A 197 -13.43 13.40 12.67
C ALA A 197 -12.33 12.44 13.15
N THR A 198 -11.06 12.76 12.90
CA THR A 198 -9.95 11.93 13.39
C THR A 198 -9.83 11.97 14.90
N GLN A 199 -9.95 13.15 15.52
CA GLN A 199 -9.88 13.29 16.98
C GLN A 199 -10.98 12.50 17.67
N LEU A 200 -12.23 12.58 17.19
CA LEU A 200 -13.35 11.78 17.70
C LEU A 200 -13.06 10.28 17.61
N PHE A 201 -12.63 9.80 16.44
CA PHE A 201 -12.24 8.39 16.28
C PHE A 201 -11.15 7.96 17.28
N LEU A 202 -10.12 8.80 17.47
CA LEU A 202 -9.03 8.49 18.39
C LEU A 202 -9.48 8.45 19.85
N GLN A 203 -10.36 9.38 20.25
CA GLN A 203 -10.89 9.47 21.61
C GLN A 203 -11.79 8.27 21.93
N GLU A 204 -12.73 7.95 21.05
CA GLU A 204 -13.68 6.84 21.23
C GLU A 204 -12.99 5.48 21.32
N ASN A 205 -11.88 5.31 20.59
CA ASN A 205 -11.17 4.03 20.50
C ASN A 205 -9.88 4.02 21.33
N TYR A 206 -9.62 5.05 22.14
CA TYR A 206 -8.31 5.29 22.76
C TYR A 206 -7.74 4.09 23.53
N LYS A 207 -8.59 3.40 24.30
CA LYS A 207 -8.18 2.25 25.12
C LYS A 207 -7.66 1.06 24.28
N GLN A 208 -8.13 0.95 23.04
CA GLN A 208 -7.80 -0.15 22.13
C GLN A 208 -6.73 0.26 21.12
N LEU A 209 -6.40 1.55 21.00
CA LEU A 209 -5.45 2.03 20.00
C LEU A 209 -4.04 1.49 20.24
N PRO A 210 -3.45 0.79 19.25
CA PRO A 210 -2.04 0.48 19.26
C PRO A 210 -1.19 1.74 19.32
N ARG A 211 -0.11 1.72 20.10
CA ARG A 211 0.80 2.87 20.24
C ARG A 211 1.37 3.32 18.89
N THR A 212 1.67 2.39 17.99
CA THR A 212 2.13 2.70 16.63
C THR A 212 1.07 3.48 15.87
N THR A 213 -0.18 2.99 15.85
CA THR A 213 -1.31 3.68 15.20
C THR A 213 -1.46 5.10 15.71
N LEU A 214 -1.48 5.28 17.04
CA LEU A 214 -1.63 6.60 17.66
C LEU A 214 -0.52 7.55 17.21
N ARG A 215 0.76 7.13 17.29
CA ARG A 215 1.91 7.95 16.90
C ARG A 215 1.84 8.45 15.45
N TYR A 216 1.43 7.58 14.54
CA TYR A 216 1.26 7.93 13.12
C TYR A 216 0.08 8.89 12.92
N ALA A 217 -1.07 8.61 13.55
CA ALA A 217 -2.29 9.41 13.41
C ALA A 217 -2.09 10.86 13.89
N ILE A 218 -1.37 11.07 15.00
CA ILE A 218 -1.16 12.39 15.62
C ILE A 218 0.08 13.13 15.11
N GLU A 219 0.81 12.61 14.12
CA GLU A 219 2.07 13.20 13.64
C GLU A 219 1.94 14.69 13.27
N ARG A 220 0.78 15.07 12.71
CA ARG A 220 0.48 16.44 12.25
C ARG A 220 -0.13 17.34 13.32
N MET A 221 -0.33 16.83 14.53
CA MET A 221 -0.76 17.65 15.67
C MET A 221 0.43 18.41 16.26
N THR A 222 0.15 19.51 16.98
CA THR A 222 1.17 20.23 17.74
C THR A 222 1.76 19.36 18.85
N ASP A 223 2.99 19.67 19.30
CA ASP A 223 3.64 18.90 20.36
C ASP A 223 2.80 18.83 21.65
N ASN A 224 2.15 19.93 22.02
CA ASN A 224 1.24 19.98 23.17
C ASN A 224 0.05 19.03 23.01
N GLN A 225 -0.62 19.03 21.85
CA GLN A 225 -1.70 18.09 21.57
C GLN A 225 -1.21 16.64 21.62
N ARG A 226 -0.05 16.35 21.03
CA ARG A 226 0.53 15.00 21.05
C ARG A 226 0.80 14.51 22.47
N LEU A 227 1.33 15.38 23.33
CA LEU A 227 1.55 15.06 24.74
C LEU A 227 0.25 14.79 25.51
N LEU A 228 -0.84 15.50 25.19
CA LEU A 228 -2.16 15.23 25.77
C LEU A 228 -2.67 13.85 25.33
N TYR A 229 -2.59 13.53 24.03
CA TYR A 229 -2.95 12.20 23.52
C TYR A 229 -2.09 11.08 24.12
N PHE A 230 -0.79 11.27 24.35
CA PHE A 230 0.03 10.26 25.04
C PHE A 230 -0.36 10.04 26.50
N LYS A 231 -1.02 11.01 27.12
CA LYS A 231 -1.53 10.95 28.50
C LYS A 231 -3.02 10.56 28.58
N GLY A 232 -3.68 10.32 27.45
CA GLY A 232 -5.11 10.02 27.39
C GLY A 232 -5.99 11.21 27.82
N LYS A 233 -5.51 12.42 27.57
CA LYS A 233 -6.21 13.67 27.84
C LYS A 233 -6.60 14.29 26.50
N PHE A 234 -7.84 14.74 26.37
CA PHE A 234 -8.38 15.30 25.13
C PHE A 234 -9.25 16.51 25.41
#